data_AF-A0A942SI01-F1
#
_entry.id   AF-A0A942SI01-F1
#
_cell.length_a   1.000
_cell.length_b   1.000
_cell.length_c   1.000
_cell.angle_alpha   90.00
_cell.angle_beta   90.00
_cell.angle_gamma   90.00
#
_symmetry.space_group_name_H-M   'P 1'
#
loop_
_entity.id
_entity.type
_entity.pdbx_description
1 polymer ?
#
loop_
_entity_poly.entity_id
_entity_poly.type
_entity_poly.pdbx_seq_one_letter_code
_entity_poly.pdbx_strand_id
1 'polypeptide(L)'
;MTEQLAITLAAATVGFASAIFFCIGNISNTSEKILVQATPFWDFSQPVAFSLAAQRAQYIVGALLLLIAFALQITATVASTTNHANLPLYLHTWPAIVLAILVPTLLIAFSAARLIYERTIRKILQLEIIRREEDERLANNHGKPA
;
A
#
# COMPACT_ATOMS: atom_id res chain seq x y z
N MET A 1 -0.35 11.16 -35.80
CA MET A 1 -0.65 10.51 -34.50
C MET A 1 -1.93 9.70 -34.69
N THR A 2 -1.94 8.40 -34.36
CA THR A 2 -3.16 7.58 -34.49
C THR A 2 -4.10 7.84 -33.33
N GLU A 3 -5.40 7.63 -33.53
CA GLU A 3 -6.42 7.73 -32.47
C GLU A 3 -6.10 6.81 -31.27
N GLN A 4 -5.63 5.59 -31.56
CA GLN A 4 -5.18 4.63 -30.56
C GLN A 4 -4.05 5.18 -29.67
N LEU A 5 -3.08 5.89 -30.26
CA LEU A 5 -1.97 6.49 -29.50
C LEU A 5 -2.48 7.64 -28.61
N ALA A 6 -3.41 8.46 -29.12
CA ALA A 6 -4.02 9.55 -28.35
C ALA A 6 -4.76 9.03 -27.10
N ILE A 7 -5.60 7.99 -27.28
CA ILE A 7 -6.36 7.37 -26.19
C ILE A 7 -5.42 6.69 -25.19
N THR A 8 -4.36 6.02 -25.67
CA THR A 8 -3.36 5.37 -24.79
C THR A 8 -2.63 6.40 -23.91
N LEU A 9 -2.23 7.54 -24.48
CA LEU A 9 -1.55 8.61 -23.73
C LEU A 9 -2.49 9.28 -22.72
N ALA A 10 -3.75 9.50 -23.08
CA ALA A 10 -4.76 10.02 -22.15
C ALA A 10 -5.00 9.05 -20.99
N ALA A 11 -5.21 7.77 -21.27
CA ALA A 11 -5.38 6.73 -20.24
C ALA A 11 -4.16 6.61 -19.32
N ALA A 12 -2.95 6.65 -19.88
CA ALA A 12 -1.71 6.63 -19.10
C ALA A 12 -1.59 7.85 -18.18
N THR A 13 -1.96 9.04 -18.66
CA THR A 13 -1.89 10.28 -17.88
C THR A 13 -2.90 10.28 -16.71
N VAL A 14 -4.15 9.89 -16.98
CA VAL A 14 -5.19 9.76 -15.94
C VAL A 14 -4.80 8.68 -14.93
N GLY A 15 -4.31 7.53 -15.40
CA GLY A 15 -3.84 6.44 -14.56
C GLY A 15 -2.67 6.86 -13.66
N PHE A 16 -1.68 7.57 -14.21
CA PHE A 16 -0.54 8.08 -13.46
C PHE A 16 -0.97 9.10 -12.38
N ALA A 17 -1.85 10.04 -12.73
CA ALA A 17 -2.40 10.98 -11.75
C ALA A 17 -3.14 10.25 -10.62
N SER A 18 -3.99 9.27 -10.95
CA SER A 18 -4.70 8.44 -9.98
C SER A 18 -3.73 7.71 -9.04
N ALA A 19 -2.65 7.14 -9.58
CA ALA A 19 -1.62 6.47 -8.79
C ALA A 19 -0.93 7.42 -7.80
N ILE A 20 -0.63 8.67 -8.21
CA ILE A 20 -0.05 9.68 -7.31
C ILE A 20 -0.98 9.96 -6.14
N PHE A 21 -2.26 10.28 -6.41
CA PHE A 21 -3.23 10.55 -5.35
C PHE A 21 -3.44 9.34 -4.43
N PHE A 22 -3.43 8.13 -5.00
CA PHE A 22 -3.49 6.90 -4.22
C PHE A 22 -2.26 6.73 -3.31
N CYS A 23 -1.06 7.00 -3.80
CA CYS A 23 0.17 6.98 -2.99
C CYS A 23 0.11 8.02 -1.86
N ILE A 24 -0.30 9.25 -2.14
CA ILE A 24 -0.42 10.32 -1.14
C ILE A 24 -1.42 9.94 -0.05
N GLY A 25 -2.59 9.42 -0.42
CA GLY A 25 -3.60 8.95 0.53
C GLY A 25 -3.06 7.86 1.45
N ASN A 26 -2.29 6.92 0.91
CA ASN A 26 -1.69 5.83 1.68
C ASN A 26 -0.57 6.28 2.61
N ILE A 27 0.30 7.18 2.16
CA ILE A 27 1.36 7.77 3.00
C ILE A 27 0.73 8.57 4.14
N SER A 28 -0.38 9.25 3.88
CA SER A 28 -1.08 10.07 4.86
C SER A 28 -1.76 9.28 5.97
N ASN A 29 -1.99 7.97 5.79
CA ASN A 29 -2.62 7.09 6.77
C ASN A 29 -1.57 6.52 7.75
N THR A 30 -1.14 7.35 8.70
CA THR A 30 -0.12 6.99 9.70
C THR A 30 -0.71 6.13 10.82
N SER A 31 0.16 5.45 11.59
CA SER A 31 -0.25 4.69 12.77
C SER A 31 -0.97 5.56 13.82
N GLU A 32 -0.57 6.85 13.98
CA GLU A 32 -1.28 7.75 14.90
C GLU A 32 -2.71 8.02 14.42
N LYS A 33 -2.92 8.25 13.12
CA LYS A 33 -4.27 8.46 12.58
C LYS A 33 -5.12 7.21 12.67
N ILE A 34 -4.53 6.04 12.45
CA ILE A 34 -5.24 4.77 12.65
C ILE A 34 -5.64 4.61 14.12
N LEU A 35 -4.78 4.98 15.07
CA LEU A 35 -5.12 4.94 16.50
C LEU A 35 -6.32 5.85 16.81
N VAL A 36 -6.32 7.07 16.28
CA VAL A 36 -7.45 8.02 16.43
C VAL A 36 -8.73 7.44 15.81
N GLN A 37 -8.65 6.86 14.62
CA GLN A 37 -9.81 6.22 13.97
C GLN A 37 -10.30 4.97 14.71
N ALA A 38 -9.39 4.22 15.33
CA ALA A 38 -9.71 3.04 16.10
C ALA A 38 -10.19 3.35 17.52
N THR A 39 -10.09 4.60 17.97
CA THR A 39 -10.59 5.03 19.28
C THR A 39 -11.82 5.92 19.14
N PRO A 40 -13.03 5.35 19.01
CA PRO A 40 -14.25 6.13 19.19
C PRO A 40 -14.29 6.78 20.59
N PHE A 41 -15.26 7.67 20.79
CA PHE A 41 -15.41 8.56 21.97
C PHE A 41 -15.24 7.90 23.35
N TRP A 42 -15.38 6.57 23.46
CA TRP A 42 -15.41 5.82 24.71
C TRP A 42 -14.17 4.98 24.99
N ASP A 43 -13.70 4.19 24.01
CA ASP A 43 -12.55 3.30 24.22
C ASP A 43 -11.93 2.85 22.88
N PHE A 44 -10.70 2.36 22.93
CA PHE A 44 -9.97 1.79 21.81
C PHE A 44 -10.57 0.46 21.34
N SER A 45 -10.93 0.40 20.07
CA SER A 45 -11.43 -0.81 19.40
C SER A 45 -10.29 -1.54 18.69
N GLN A 46 -9.76 -2.56 19.37
CA GLN A 46 -8.69 -3.40 18.83
C GLN A 46 -9.04 -4.07 17.47
N PRO A 47 -10.26 -4.62 17.25
CA PRO A 47 -10.62 -5.19 15.96
C PRO A 47 -10.57 -4.19 14.81
N VAL A 48 -10.99 -2.94 15.07
CA VAL A 48 -10.94 -1.85 14.08
C VAL A 48 -9.50 -1.47 13.76
N ALA A 49 -8.64 -1.40 14.78
CA ALA A 49 -7.21 -1.15 14.58
C ALA A 49 -6.56 -2.24 13.69
N PHE A 50 -6.87 -3.51 13.94
CA PHE A 50 -6.38 -4.62 13.10
C PHE A 50 -6.87 -4.51 11.66
N SER A 51 -8.16 -4.24 11.43
CA SER A 51 -8.69 -4.11 10.06
C SER A 51 -8.06 -2.93 9.32
N LEU A 52 -7.91 -1.78 9.98
CA LEU A 52 -7.28 -0.59 9.39
C LEU A 52 -5.80 -0.80 9.11
N ALA A 53 -5.07 -1.50 9.99
CA ALA A 53 -3.68 -1.85 9.76
C ALA A 53 -3.51 -2.81 8.57
N ALA A 54 -4.40 -3.80 8.43
CA ALA A 54 -4.39 -4.73 7.30
C ALA A 54 -4.68 -4.01 5.97
N GLN A 55 -5.70 -3.15 5.96
CA GLN A 55 -6.06 -2.33 4.81
C GLN A 55 -4.89 -1.41 4.39
N ARG A 56 -4.26 -0.72 5.35
CA ARG A 56 -3.05 0.09 5.10
C ARG A 56 -1.94 -0.73 4.44
N ALA A 57 -1.66 -1.93 4.97
CA ALA A 57 -0.59 -2.77 4.42
C ALA A 57 -0.88 -3.19 2.98
N GLN A 58 -2.11 -3.62 2.68
CA GLN A 58 -2.54 -4.00 1.34
C GLN A 58 -2.45 -2.81 0.38
N TYR A 59 -2.89 -1.63 0.79
CA TYR A 59 -2.84 -0.47 -0.09
C TYR A 59 -1.42 0.06 -0.34
N ILE A 60 -0.53 0.04 0.65
CA ILE A 60 0.88 0.42 0.43
C ILE A 60 1.53 -0.51 -0.60
N VAL A 61 1.35 -1.83 -0.45
CA VAL A 61 1.89 -2.79 -1.41
C VAL A 61 1.24 -2.63 -2.78
N GLY A 62 -0.09 -2.48 -2.83
CA GLY A 62 -0.81 -2.21 -4.07
C GLY A 62 -0.32 -0.94 -4.78
N ALA A 63 -0.03 0.12 -4.03
CA ALA A 63 0.49 1.38 -4.58
C ALA A 63 1.86 1.19 -5.24
N LEU A 64 2.76 0.45 -4.58
CA LEU A 64 4.09 0.13 -5.13
C LEU A 64 3.99 -0.73 -6.40
N LEU A 65 3.13 -1.75 -6.38
CA LEU A 65 2.89 -2.58 -7.57
C LEU A 65 2.30 -1.78 -8.73
N LEU A 66 1.40 -0.84 -8.43
CA LEU A 66 0.81 0.04 -9.45
C LEU A 66 1.87 0.94 -10.09
N LEU A 67 2.78 1.52 -9.30
CA LEU A 67 3.91 2.30 -9.82
C LEU A 67 4.82 1.45 -10.72
N ILE A 68 5.13 0.21 -10.31
CA ILE A 68 5.90 -0.73 -11.14
C ILE A 68 5.17 -1.06 -12.43
N ALA A 69 3.85 -1.30 -12.38
CA ALA A 69 3.04 -1.56 -13.56
C ALA A 69 3.07 -0.38 -14.54
N PHE A 70 2.95 0.87 -14.07
CA PHE A 70 3.09 2.04 -14.93
C PHE A 70 4.48 2.17 -15.53
N ALA A 71 5.55 1.93 -14.76
CA ALA A 71 6.91 1.95 -15.28
C ALA A 71 7.11 0.88 -16.39
N LEU A 72 6.55 -0.31 -16.20
CA LEU A 72 6.56 -1.37 -17.22
C LEU A 72 5.73 -0.99 -18.46
N GLN A 73 4.58 -0.34 -18.30
CA GLN A 73 3.78 0.15 -19.43
C GLN A 73 4.55 1.20 -20.25
N ILE A 74 5.19 2.16 -19.60
CA ILE A 74 6.02 3.17 -20.27
C ILE A 74 7.21 2.50 -20.98
N THR A 75 7.84 1.53 -20.32
CA THR A 75 8.95 0.77 -20.93
C THR A 75 8.47 0.01 -22.16
N ALA A 76 7.29 -0.61 -22.10
CA ALA A 76 6.70 -1.34 -23.22
C ALA A 76 6.31 -0.44 -24.39
N THR A 77 5.87 0.80 -24.15
CA THR A 77 5.53 1.75 -25.22
C THR A 77 6.76 2.34 -25.90
N VAL A 78 7.89 2.49 -25.18
CA VAL A 78 9.15 3.01 -25.73
C VAL A 78 10.03 1.89 -26.31
N ALA A 79 9.82 0.63 -25.92
CA ALA A 79 10.58 -0.50 -26.43
C ALA A 79 10.41 -0.66 -27.95
N SER A 80 11.54 -0.86 -28.64
CA SER A 80 11.55 -1.07 -30.10
C SER A 80 10.81 -2.35 -30.47
N THR A 81 9.90 -2.26 -31.44
CA THR A 81 9.15 -3.40 -31.98
C THR A 81 10.03 -4.39 -32.76
N THR A 82 11.24 -3.97 -33.15
CA THR A 82 12.18 -4.79 -33.92
C THR A 82 13.11 -5.64 -33.05
N ASN A 83 13.17 -5.37 -31.74
CA ASN A 83 14.09 -6.08 -30.87
C ASN A 83 13.40 -7.32 -30.30
N HIS A 84 13.77 -8.50 -30.81
CA HIS A 84 13.22 -9.76 -30.31
C HIS A 84 13.90 -10.14 -28.99
N ALA A 85 13.09 -10.25 -27.92
CA ALA A 85 13.56 -10.77 -26.65
C ALA A 85 13.95 -12.24 -26.82
N ASN A 86 15.20 -12.58 -26.50
CA ASN A 86 15.67 -13.96 -26.55
C ASN A 86 15.18 -14.72 -25.30
N LEU A 87 13.94 -15.18 -25.35
CA LEU A 87 13.28 -15.89 -24.26
C LEU A 87 13.56 -17.40 -24.34
N PRO A 88 13.79 -18.08 -23.21
CA PRO A 88 13.92 -19.53 -23.19
C PRO A 88 12.62 -20.21 -23.64
N LEU A 89 12.74 -21.39 -24.27
CA LEU A 89 11.64 -22.07 -24.98
C LEU A 89 10.36 -22.25 -24.13
N TYR A 90 10.50 -22.48 -22.83
CA TYR A 90 9.38 -22.65 -21.90
C TYR A 90 8.59 -21.35 -21.62
N LEU A 91 9.12 -20.18 -21.99
CA LEU A 91 8.45 -18.87 -21.88
C LEU A 91 7.90 -18.35 -23.22
N HIS A 92 7.86 -19.17 -24.28
CA HIS A 92 7.34 -18.72 -25.59
C HIS A 92 5.81 -18.55 -25.60
N THR A 93 5.10 -19.24 -24.71
CA THR A 93 3.64 -19.09 -24.60
C THR A 93 3.28 -17.96 -23.64
N TRP A 94 2.35 -17.08 -24.03
CA TRP A 94 1.89 -15.97 -23.19
C TRP A 94 1.45 -16.38 -21.77
N PRO A 95 0.79 -17.53 -21.52
CA PRO A 95 0.40 -17.92 -20.17
C PRO A 95 1.61 -18.23 -19.28
N ALA A 96 2.67 -18.81 -19.84
CA ALA A 96 3.88 -19.13 -19.10
C ALA A 96 4.59 -17.85 -18.62
N ILE A 97 4.65 -16.81 -19.46
CA ILE A 97 5.19 -15.49 -19.07
C ILE A 97 4.34 -14.89 -17.95
N VAL A 98 3.00 -14.90 -18.11
CA VAL A 98 2.09 -14.35 -17.10
C VAL A 98 2.28 -15.07 -15.77
N LEU A 99 2.33 -16.40 -15.74
CA LEU A 99 2.54 -17.17 -14.51
C LEU A 99 3.94 -16.93 -13.91
N ALA A 100 4.97 -16.87 -14.74
CA ALA A 100 6.35 -16.64 -14.31
C ALA A 100 6.53 -15.26 -13.64
N ILE A 101 5.73 -14.26 -13.99
CA ILE A 101 5.74 -12.94 -13.34
C ILE A 101 4.76 -12.90 -12.16
N LEU A 102 3.53 -13.39 -12.35
CA LEU A 102 2.45 -13.28 -11.37
C LEU A 102 2.79 -13.99 -10.05
N VAL A 103 3.28 -15.24 -10.13
CA VAL A 103 3.57 -16.05 -8.94
C VAL A 103 4.61 -15.37 -8.03
N PRO A 104 5.82 -15.00 -8.50
CA PRO A 104 6.79 -14.32 -7.64
C PRO A 104 6.29 -12.95 -7.19
N THR A 105 5.59 -12.19 -8.04
CA THR A 105 5.01 -10.90 -7.63
C THR A 105 4.03 -11.05 -6.48
N LEU A 106 3.11 -12.03 -6.54
CA LEU A 106 2.15 -12.30 -5.45
C LEU A 106 2.85 -12.74 -4.17
N LEU A 107 3.87 -13.60 -4.25
CA LEU A 107 4.63 -14.05 -3.09
C LEU A 107 5.35 -12.90 -2.40
N ILE A 108 6.02 -12.04 -3.18
CA ILE A 108 6.70 -10.84 -2.68
C ILE A 108 5.69 -9.87 -2.08
N ALA A 109 4.58 -9.61 -2.78
CA ALA A 109 3.53 -8.70 -2.33
C ALA A 109 2.89 -9.16 -1.02
N PHE A 110 2.55 -10.44 -0.91
CA PHE A 110 1.97 -11.02 0.30
C PHE A 110 2.94 -10.94 1.48
N SER A 111 4.22 -11.27 1.25
CA SER A 111 5.27 -11.19 2.27
C SER A 111 5.47 -9.75 2.74
N ALA A 112 5.57 -8.80 1.82
CA ALA A 112 5.69 -7.38 2.14
C ALA A 112 4.47 -6.85 2.90
N ALA A 113 3.26 -7.21 2.48
CA ALA A 113 2.02 -6.80 3.15
C ALA A 113 1.98 -7.32 4.59
N ARG A 114 2.34 -8.59 4.80
CA ARG A 114 2.43 -9.18 6.13
C ARG A 114 3.44 -8.45 7.03
N LEU A 115 4.63 -8.15 6.52
CA LEU A 115 5.66 -7.43 7.27
C LEU A 115 5.21 -6.01 7.64
N ILE A 116 4.57 -5.29 6.71
CA ILE A 116 4.05 -3.94 6.96
C ILE A 116 2.93 -3.98 8.00
N TYR A 117 2.00 -4.94 7.88
CA TYR A 117 0.91 -5.14 8.83
C TYR A 117 1.45 -5.37 10.25
N GLU A 118 2.37 -6.31 10.43
CA GLU A 118 2.95 -6.64 11.74
C GLU A 118 3.71 -5.46 12.36
N ARG A 119 4.37 -4.63 11.55
CA ARG A 119 5.02 -3.40 12.04
C ARG A 119 4.00 -2.34 12.43
N THR A 120 2.95 -2.18 11.63
CA THR A 120 1.90 -1.18 11.84
C THR A 120 1.15 -1.45 13.13
N ILE A 121 0.73 -2.70 13.36
CA ILE A 121 -0.05 -3.05 14.54
C ILE A 121 0.77 -2.93 15.83
N ARG A 122 2.05 -3.33 15.80
CA ARG A 122 2.96 -3.15 16.94
C ARG A 122 3.07 -1.68 17.31
N LYS A 123 3.22 -0.79 16.33
CA LYS A 123 3.28 0.66 16.59
C LYS A 123 1.97 1.20 17.14
N ILE A 124 0.80 0.76 16.62
CA ILE A 124 -0.51 1.20 17.13
C ILE A 124 -0.70 0.78 18.60
N LEU A 125 -0.40 -0.48 18.93
CA LEU A 125 -0.55 -0.98 20.30
C LEU A 125 0.39 -0.25 21.28
N GLN A 126 1.63 0.05 20.86
CA GLN A 126 2.55 0.85 21.67
C GLN A 126 2.01 2.26 21.93
N LEU A 127 1.45 2.91 20.91
CA LEU A 127 0.87 4.25 21.05
C LEU A 127 -0.36 4.26 21.97
N GLU A 128 -1.19 3.21 21.91
CA GLU A 128 -2.34 3.07 22.82
C GLU A 128 -1.91 2.90 24.28
N ILE A 129 -0.85 2.12 24.54
CA ILE A 129 -0.30 1.97 25.90
C ILE A 129 0.20 3.32 26.43
N ILE A 130 0.98 4.05 25.62
CA ILE A 130 1.50 5.37 25.99
C ILE A 130 0.36 6.34 26.33
N ARG A 131 -0.70 6.34 25.50
CA ARG A 131 -1.87 7.19 25.72
C ARG A 131 -2.58 6.85 27.04
N ARG A 132 -2.80 5.56 27.32
CA ARG A 132 -3.42 5.12 28.59
C ARG A 132 -2.61 5.55 29.79
N GLU A 133 -1.28 5.42 29.73
CA GLU A 133 -0.39 5.90 30.80
C GLU A 133 -0.49 7.42 31.00
N GLU A 134 -0.60 8.20 29.92
CA GLU A 134 -0.78 9.65 30.00
C GLU A 134 -2.14 10.01 30.64
N ASP A 135 -3.22 9.34 30.23
CA ASP A 135 -4.56 9.55 30.78
C ASP A 135 -4.62 9.22 32.29
N GLU A 136 -3.97 8.13 32.72
CA GLU A 136 -3.85 7.76 34.14
C GLU A 136 -3.02 8.77 34.95
N ARG A 137 -1.92 9.30 34.38
CA ARG A 137 -1.11 10.34 35.03
C ARG A 137 -1.89 11.63 35.22
N LEU A 138 -2.68 12.03 34.23
CA LEU A 138 -3.53 13.22 34.32
C LEU A 138 -4.62 13.05 35.38
N ALA A 139 -5.28 11.90 35.42
CA ALA A 139 -6.27 11.59 36.45
C ALA A 139 -5.68 11.66 37.87
N ASN A 140 -4.48 11.10 38.07
CA ASN A 140 -3.79 11.13 39.37
C ASN A 140 -3.34 12.53 39.80
N ASN A 141 -2.98 13.40 38.85
CA ASN A 141 -2.62 14.79 39.15
C ASN A 141 -3.83 15.65 39.51
N HIS A 142 -4.99 15.42 38.88
CA HIS A 142 -6.23 16.14 39.22
C HIS A 142 -6.89 15.67 40.52
N GLY A 143 -6.56 14.46 41.00
CA GLY A 143 -7.09 13.91 42.25
C GLY A 143 -6.40 14.39 43.54
N LYS A 144 -5.32 15.19 43.44
CA LYS A 144 -4.64 15.73 44.63
C LYS A 144 -5.24 17.11 44.99
N PRO A 145 -5.95 17.25 46.12
CA PRO A 145 -6.33 18.56 46.61
C PRO A 145 -5.05 19.37 46.93
N ALA A 146 -5.07 20.65 46.55
CA ALA A 146 -4.00 21.61 46.81
C ALA A 146 -3.75 21.85 48.30
#